data_AF-A0A8S0R6Y9-F1
#
_entry.id   AF-A0A8S0R6Y9-F1
#
_cell.length_a   1.000
_cell.length_b   1.000
_cell.length_c   1.000
_cell.angle_alpha   90.00
_cell.angle_beta   90.00
_cell.angle_gamma   90.00
#
_symmetry.space_group_name_H-M   'P 1'
#
loop_
_entity.id
_entity.type
_entity.pdbx_description
1 polymer ?
#
loop_
_entity_poly.entity_id
_entity_poly.type
_entity_poly.pdbx_seq_one_letter_code
_entity_poly.pdbx_strand_id
1 'polypeptide(L)'
;MDLINRGLVLVAEERSNGGVKTCTIHDLLRDICLRIAKEENFMGRIEKYKIHKSIFEMQLLCFPRSFDPHVHSQLGRRVVDLYPYWYSFEDLSRGIENLVHLRYLAVPEEPKLPLIEKLHRLEYLRLKNEKEVEIPEFVLNKKNLKHLHFEGGARFSESSHLKATMDGSFQINNLQSISLLFIHNEMDAKVLGCAPNLRKLKCKFASQCPFQFPNQLESLNISFMRDSCRDFPLNLKKLTLLKFDLSWEKIRMIGRLPNLEVLKLRDGSFKEKQWDTEEGEFQKLKFFELNDVKIASQYKYAEWNPTSYDYPKLDRLVLRNCSRLNKIPSSLGYISTLRKIEVYGCAESIAKSAVEIREEQQEMGYEELKVIISHWRHW
;
A
#
# COMPACT_ATOMS: atom_id res chain seq x y z
N MET A 1 0.03 17.88 5.95
CA MET A 1 0.91 18.93 5.40
C MET A 1 1.04 20.11 6.35
N ASP A 2 -0.04 20.60 6.98
CA ASP A 2 0.01 21.77 7.88
C ASP A 2 1.09 21.68 8.99
N LEU A 3 1.20 20.56 9.72
CA LEU A 3 2.24 20.39 10.75
C LEU A 3 3.68 20.41 10.21
N ILE A 4 3.88 19.95 8.97
CA ILE A 4 5.18 19.95 8.30
C ILE A 4 5.51 21.38 7.84
N ASN A 5 4.54 22.08 7.26
CA ASN A 5 4.69 23.46 6.82
C ASN A 5 5.00 24.41 7.99
N ARG A 6 4.54 24.07 9.20
CA ARG A 6 4.85 24.80 10.44
C ARG A 6 6.16 24.36 11.12
N GLY A 7 6.92 23.45 10.52
CA GLY A 7 8.19 22.96 11.06
C GLY A 7 8.08 22.12 12.33
N LEU A 8 6.87 21.67 12.71
CA LEU A 8 6.65 20.90 13.94
C LEU A 8 7.00 19.41 13.77
N VAL A 9 7.00 18.92 12.53
CA VAL A 9 7.32 17.54 12.18
C VAL A 9 8.13 17.53 10.88
N LEU A 10 9.18 16.72 10.84
CA LEU A 10 10.08 16.55 9.70
C LEU A 10 9.65 15.35 8.85
N VAL A 11 9.84 15.44 7.53
CA VAL A 11 9.63 14.32 6.61
C VAL A 11 10.87 13.43 6.65
N ALA A 12 10.70 12.18 7.07
CA ALA A 12 11.79 11.21 7.15
C ALA A 12 11.87 10.35 5.87
N GLU A 13 10.72 9.95 5.33
CA GLU A 13 10.64 9.21 4.08
C GLU A 13 9.48 9.69 3.22
N GLU A 14 9.65 9.66 1.90
CA GLU A 14 8.62 9.98 0.92
C GLU A 14 8.04 8.72 0.26
N ARG A 15 6.75 8.78 -0.08
CA ARG A 15 6.03 7.79 -0.86
C ARG A 15 6.34 7.97 -2.35
N SER A 16 5.95 6.98 -3.14
CA SER A 16 6.10 7.01 -4.60
C SER A 16 5.34 8.14 -5.30
N ASN A 17 4.31 8.71 -4.67
CA ASN A 17 3.52 9.80 -5.23
C ASN A 17 3.94 11.18 -4.67
N GLY A 18 5.14 11.30 -4.10
CA GLY A 18 5.63 12.53 -3.45
C GLY A 18 4.99 12.83 -2.09
N GLY A 19 4.00 12.05 -1.65
CA GLY A 19 3.40 12.20 -0.32
C GLY A 19 4.33 11.72 0.79
N VAL A 20 4.06 12.10 2.04
CA VAL A 20 4.89 11.70 3.19
C VAL A 20 4.64 10.24 3.58
N LYS A 21 5.69 9.44 3.72
CA LYS A 21 5.63 8.03 4.15
C LYS A 21 5.80 7.91 5.66
N THR A 22 6.85 8.50 6.20
CA THR A 22 7.12 8.57 7.63
C THR A 22 7.57 9.97 8.00
N CYS A 23 7.30 10.35 9.24
CA CYS A 23 7.65 11.66 9.77
C CYS A 23 8.28 11.50 11.15
N THR A 24 9.18 12.42 11.51
CA THR A 24 9.87 12.43 12.80
C THR A 24 9.62 13.76 13.50
N ILE A 25 9.62 13.74 14.83
CA ILE A 25 9.57 14.95 15.64
C ILE A 25 10.96 15.21 16.21
N HIS A 26 11.36 16.47 16.28
CA HIS A 26 12.60 16.85 16.94
C HIS A 26 12.48 16.63 18.46
N ASP A 27 13.55 16.17 19.12
CA ASP A 27 13.51 15.81 20.54
C ASP A 27 13.02 16.96 21.44
N LEU A 28 13.50 18.19 21.21
CA LEU A 28 13.01 19.38 21.93
C LEU A 28 11.50 19.61 21.79
N LEU A 29 10.95 19.44 20.58
CA LEU A 29 9.51 19.61 20.35
C LEU A 29 8.72 18.48 21.03
N ARG A 30 9.26 17.26 21.02
CA ARG A 30 8.70 16.13 21.73
C ARG A 30 8.63 16.41 23.23
N ASP A 31 9.69 16.94 23.83
CA ASP A 31 9.73 17.27 25.27
C ASP A 31 8.74 18.38 25.62
N ILE A 32 8.62 19.42 24.78
CA ILE A 32 7.59 20.46 24.93
C ILE A 32 6.19 19.85 24.87
N CYS A 33 5.91 18.97 23.91
CA CYS A 33 4.62 18.28 23.80
C CYS A 33 4.32 17.43 25.04
N LEU A 34 5.32 16.72 25.58
CA LEU A 34 5.17 15.91 26.79
C LEU A 34 4.86 16.76 28.02
N ARG A 35 5.50 17.93 28.15
CA ARG A 35 5.22 18.88 29.24
C ARG A 35 3.80 19.43 29.16
N ILE A 36 3.39 19.94 27.98
CA ILE A 36 2.02 20.45 27.76
C ILE A 36 0.99 19.35 28.02
N ALA A 37 1.24 18.13 27.52
CA ALA A 37 0.33 17.01 27.75
C ALA A 37 0.15 16.65 29.23
N LYS A 38 1.19 16.87 30.05
CA LYS A 38 1.12 16.68 31.51
C LYS A 38 0.34 17.80 32.18
N GLU A 39 0.58 19.06 31.80
CA GLU A 39 -0.13 20.24 32.32
C GLU A 39 -1.64 20.16 32.02
N GLU A 40 -1.99 19.73 30.82
CA GLU A 40 -3.37 19.60 30.34
C GLU A 40 -4.07 18.30 30.81
N ASN A 41 -3.40 17.47 31.63
CA ASN A 41 -3.85 16.11 31.97
C ASN A 41 -4.29 15.29 30.74
N PHE A 42 -3.63 15.53 29.59
CA PHE A 42 -3.98 14.90 28.32
C PHE A 42 -3.55 13.44 28.26
N MET A 43 -2.43 13.11 28.90
CA MET A 43 -2.01 11.72 29.11
C MET A 43 -2.39 11.31 30.53
N GLY A 44 -3.47 10.53 30.66
CA GLY A 44 -3.71 9.74 31.88
C GLY A 44 -2.42 8.98 32.21
N ARG A 45 -2.07 8.93 33.50
CA ARG A 45 -0.82 8.33 34.01
C ARG A 45 -0.37 7.13 33.16
N ILE A 46 0.76 7.28 32.45
CA ILE A 46 1.55 6.15 31.96
C ILE A 46 2.21 5.51 33.19
N GLU A 47 1.40 5.00 34.10
CA GLU A 47 1.88 4.08 35.11
C GLU A 47 2.20 2.79 34.37
N LYS A 48 3.40 2.27 34.61
CA LYS A 48 3.81 0.92 34.18
C LYS A 48 2.90 -0.09 34.88
N TYR A 49 1.68 -0.26 34.40
CA TYR A 49 0.70 -1.13 35.03
C TYR A 49 1.12 -2.60 34.81
N LYS A 50 1.35 -3.31 35.92
CA LYS A 50 0.97 -4.72 36.01
C LYS A 50 -0.56 -4.75 35.93
N ILE A 51 -1.09 -5.05 34.76
CA ILE A 51 -2.53 -5.03 34.50
C ILE A 51 -3.15 -6.29 35.12
N HIS A 52 -3.75 -6.14 36.30
CA HIS A 52 -4.67 -7.12 36.85
C HIS A 52 -5.76 -6.41 37.68
N LYS A 53 -6.74 -5.82 36.99
CA LYS A 53 -8.19 -5.85 37.28
C LYS A 53 -8.92 -4.80 36.44
N SER A 54 -9.89 -5.29 35.67
CA SER A 54 -11.01 -4.59 35.03
C SER A 54 -10.70 -3.45 34.05
N ILE A 55 -11.13 -3.66 32.80
CA ILE A 55 -11.13 -2.76 31.63
C ILE A 55 -12.03 -1.49 31.85
N PHE A 56 -12.32 -1.10 33.09
CA PHE A 56 -13.33 -0.10 33.42
C PHE A 56 -12.81 1.34 33.58
N GLU A 57 -11.51 1.59 33.47
CA GLU A 57 -10.95 2.94 33.64
C GLU A 57 -9.98 3.37 32.53
N MET A 58 -10.28 3.09 31.25
CA MET A 58 -9.45 3.60 30.15
C MET A 58 -9.97 4.93 29.59
N GLN A 59 -9.48 6.03 30.16
CA GLN A 59 -9.27 7.25 29.39
C GLN A 59 -7.84 7.24 28.81
N LEU A 60 -7.74 7.09 27.48
CA LEU A 60 -6.67 7.62 26.61
C LEU A 60 -5.36 6.82 26.34
N LEU A 61 -5.10 6.70 25.03
CA LEU A 61 -3.84 6.66 24.25
C LEU A 61 -2.61 5.92 24.82
N CYS A 62 -2.23 4.81 24.19
CA CYS A 62 -0.85 4.28 24.24
C CYS A 62 -0.35 3.95 22.84
N PHE A 63 0.69 4.66 22.39
CA PHE A 63 1.47 4.37 21.18
C PHE A 63 2.87 3.88 21.56
N PRO A 64 3.15 2.56 21.47
CA PRO A 64 4.51 2.09 21.63
C PRO A 64 5.24 1.81 20.30
N ARG A 65 4.59 1.89 19.11
CA ARG A 65 5.24 2.14 17.78
C ARG A 65 4.25 2.18 16.59
N SER A 66 4.65 2.91 15.53
CA SER A 66 3.94 3.22 14.27
C SER A 66 2.75 4.19 14.37
N PHE A 67 3.05 5.48 14.60
CA PHE A 67 2.09 6.57 14.37
C PHE A 67 1.82 6.73 12.87
N ASP A 68 0.64 6.35 12.37
CA ASP A 68 0.19 6.73 11.03
C ASP A 68 -0.56 8.08 11.11
N PRO A 69 0.08 9.22 10.75
CA PRO A 69 -0.53 10.54 10.91
C PRO A 69 -1.85 10.69 10.15
N HIS A 70 -2.05 9.95 9.05
CA HIS A 70 -3.27 10.05 8.26
C HIS A 70 -4.48 9.40 8.95
N VAL A 71 -4.26 8.27 9.62
CA VAL A 71 -5.31 7.56 10.34
C VAL A 71 -5.69 8.35 11.60
N HIS A 72 -4.70 8.81 12.35
CA HIS A 72 -4.93 9.46 13.65
C HIS A 72 -5.57 10.84 13.52
N SER A 73 -5.21 11.62 12.50
CA SER A 73 -5.81 12.95 12.28
C SER A 73 -7.30 12.87 11.92
N GLN A 74 -7.76 11.75 11.36
CA GLN A 74 -9.15 11.59 10.91
C GLN A 74 -10.08 11.10 12.03
N LEU A 75 -9.55 10.44 13.06
CA LEU A 75 -10.36 9.67 14.02
C LEU A 75 -10.52 10.35 15.40
N GLY A 76 -9.69 11.35 15.76
CA GLY A 76 -9.78 12.09 17.03
C GLY A 76 -9.42 11.26 18.28
N ARG A 77 -9.84 11.68 19.49
CA ARG A 77 -9.51 11.04 20.81
C ARG A 77 -10.14 9.64 21.04
N ARG A 78 -10.59 8.92 20.02
CA ARG A 78 -11.40 7.68 20.15
C ARG A 78 -10.73 6.48 19.48
N VAL A 79 -9.48 6.28 19.89
CA VAL A 79 -8.55 5.30 19.33
C VAL A 79 -8.13 4.34 20.44
N VAL A 80 -8.33 3.05 20.19
CA VAL A 80 -7.80 1.98 21.04
C VAL A 80 -6.82 1.18 20.20
N ASP A 81 -5.55 1.22 20.60
CA ASP A 81 -4.47 0.42 20.04
C ASP A 81 -3.90 -0.45 21.15
N LEU A 82 -4.12 -1.76 21.03
CA LEU A 82 -3.71 -2.75 22.03
C LEU A 82 -2.36 -3.42 21.67
N TYR A 83 -1.69 -2.94 20.62
CA TYR A 83 -0.33 -3.31 20.26
C TYR A 83 0.62 -2.74 21.33
N PRO A 84 1.24 -3.53 22.24
CA PRO A 84 2.00 -4.76 22.02
C PRO A 84 1.76 -5.87 23.08
N TYR A 85 0.59 -5.91 23.71
CA TYR A 85 0.35 -6.76 24.87
C TYR A 85 -0.34 -8.08 24.49
N TRP A 86 0.13 -9.19 25.06
CA TRP A 86 -0.49 -10.51 24.93
C TRP A 86 -1.70 -10.53 25.88
N TYR A 87 -2.87 -10.21 25.37
CA TYR A 87 -4.13 -10.42 26.09
C TYR A 87 -4.78 -11.72 25.64
N SER A 88 -5.52 -12.37 26.52
CA SER A 88 -6.44 -13.43 26.08
C SER A 88 -7.61 -12.78 25.33
N PHE A 89 -8.05 -13.38 24.22
CA PHE A 89 -9.25 -12.96 23.46
C PHE A 89 -10.49 -12.80 24.36
N GLU A 90 -10.58 -13.61 25.41
CA GLU A 90 -11.69 -13.60 26.37
C GLU A 90 -11.74 -12.33 27.24
N ASP A 91 -10.60 -11.72 27.54
CA ASP A 91 -10.53 -10.46 28.29
C ASP A 91 -10.86 -9.28 27.37
N LEU A 92 -10.35 -9.31 26.14
CA LEU A 92 -10.63 -8.33 25.11
C LEU A 92 -12.15 -8.22 24.83
N SER A 93 -12.79 -9.38 24.72
CA SER A 93 -14.22 -9.49 24.44
C SER A 93 -15.08 -8.88 25.55
N ARG A 94 -14.61 -8.93 26.81
CA ARG A 94 -15.37 -8.51 28.01
C ARG A 94 -15.43 -7.00 28.27
N GLY A 95 -14.87 -6.16 27.41
CA GLY A 95 -14.90 -4.70 27.59
C GLY A 95 -15.08 -3.88 26.32
N ILE A 96 -14.63 -4.39 25.18
CA ILE A 96 -14.73 -3.67 23.90
C ILE A 96 -16.17 -3.30 23.57
N GLU A 97 -17.12 -4.19 23.88
CA GLU A 97 -18.55 -3.99 23.61
C GLU A 97 -19.12 -2.70 24.21
N ASN A 98 -18.53 -2.19 25.30
CA ASN A 98 -18.95 -0.96 25.97
C ASN A 98 -18.36 0.31 25.32
N LEU A 99 -17.38 0.18 24.43
CA LEU A 99 -16.70 1.29 23.75
C LEU A 99 -17.49 1.77 22.52
N VAL A 100 -18.77 2.07 22.69
CA VAL A 100 -19.72 2.41 21.60
C VAL A 100 -19.35 3.65 20.78
N HIS A 101 -18.42 4.46 21.27
CA HIS A 101 -17.90 5.63 20.57
C HIS A 101 -16.59 5.39 19.81
N LEU A 102 -16.03 4.18 19.91
CA LEU A 102 -14.76 3.82 19.29
C LEU A 102 -14.80 3.97 17.78
N ARG A 103 -13.75 4.59 17.21
CA ARG A 103 -13.60 4.78 15.76
C ARG A 103 -12.42 4.00 15.18
N TYR A 104 -11.39 3.74 16.00
CA TYR A 104 -10.25 2.92 15.63
C TYR A 104 -10.08 1.80 16.65
N LEU A 105 -9.96 0.57 16.16
CA LEU A 105 -9.62 -0.58 16.97
C LEU A 105 -8.44 -1.31 16.32
N ALA A 106 -7.30 -1.39 17.02
CA ALA A 106 -6.24 -2.31 16.70
C ALA A 106 -6.15 -3.40 17.76
N VAL A 107 -6.17 -4.65 17.28
CA VAL A 107 -6.19 -5.85 18.10
C VAL A 107 -4.90 -6.63 17.87
N PRO A 108 -4.24 -7.13 18.94
CA PRO A 108 -3.09 -8.01 18.84
C PRO A 108 -3.48 -9.35 18.19
N GLU A 109 -2.54 -10.27 18.17
CA GLU A 109 -2.65 -11.52 17.42
C GLU A 109 -3.87 -12.35 17.83
N GLU A 110 -4.84 -12.46 16.93
CA GLU A 110 -6.09 -13.18 17.18
C GLU A 110 -6.47 -14.09 16.01
N PRO A 111 -6.93 -15.33 16.29
CA PRO A 111 -7.36 -16.26 15.25
C PRO A 111 -8.74 -15.91 14.68
N LYS A 112 -9.49 -15.02 15.34
CA LYS A 112 -10.85 -14.64 14.95
C LYS A 112 -11.04 -13.13 15.10
N LEU A 113 -11.99 -12.60 14.35
CA LEU A 113 -12.43 -11.22 14.52
C LEU A 113 -13.14 -11.05 15.88
N PRO A 114 -12.86 -9.97 16.62
CA PRO A 114 -13.59 -9.67 17.85
C PRO A 114 -15.07 -9.40 17.56
N LEU A 115 -15.91 -9.55 18.60
CA LEU A 115 -17.32 -9.18 18.54
C LEU A 115 -17.46 -7.66 18.44
N ILE A 116 -17.38 -7.15 17.21
CA ILE A 116 -17.51 -5.73 16.90
C ILE A 116 -18.95 -5.32 16.59
N GLU A 117 -19.93 -6.20 16.78
CA GLU A 117 -21.34 -5.94 16.45
C GLU A 117 -21.84 -4.64 17.09
N LYS A 118 -21.57 -4.47 18.39
CA LYS A 118 -21.95 -3.31 19.21
C LYS A 118 -21.14 -2.04 18.94
N LEU A 119 -20.03 -2.14 18.19
CA LEU A 119 -19.19 -0.98 17.84
C LEU A 119 -19.77 -0.23 16.63
N HIS A 120 -20.86 0.50 16.83
CA HIS A 120 -21.60 1.14 15.75
C HIS A 120 -20.84 2.28 15.06
N ARG A 121 -19.88 2.92 15.73
CA ARG A 121 -19.09 4.05 15.21
C ARG A 121 -17.70 3.67 14.69
N LEU A 122 -17.39 2.37 14.63
CA LEU A 122 -16.07 1.91 14.20
C LEU A 122 -15.83 2.24 12.73
N GLU A 123 -14.72 2.93 12.46
CA GLU A 123 -14.32 3.35 11.11
C GLU A 123 -13.09 2.57 10.60
N TYR A 124 -12.22 2.16 11.51
CA TYR A 124 -10.98 1.46 11.20
C TYR A 124 -10.81 0.25 12.11
N LEU A 125 -10.60 -0.92 11.52
CA LEU A 125 -10.24 -2.14 12.23
C LEU A 125 -8.88 -2.64 11.73
N ARG A 126 -7.94 -2.82 12.67
CA ARG A 126 -6.67 -3.47 12.44
C ARG A 126 -6.59 -4.75 13.27
N LEU A 127 -6.29 -5.85 12.60
CA LEU A 127 -6.04 -7.14 13.22
C LEU A 127 -4.60 -7.54 12.89
N LYS A 128 -3.81 -7.78 13.94
CA LYS A 128 -2.60 -8.57 13.78
C LYS A 128 -3.02 -10.02 13.66
N ASN A 129 -2.61 -10.68 12.60
CA ASN A 129 -2.89 -12.09 12.38
C ASN A 129 -1.69 -12.70 11.65
N GLU A 130 -1.25 -13.89 12.05
CA GLU A 130 -0.20 -14.60 11.32
C GLU A 130 -0.74 -15.40 10.14
N LYS A 131 -1.98 -15.88 10.29
CA LYS A 131 -2.69 -16.70 9.30
C LYS A 131 -3.89 -15.95 8.76
N GLU A 132 -4.35 -16.39 7.60
CA GLU A 132 -5.58 -15.90 6.98
C GLU A 132 -6.78 -15.96 7.93
N VAL A 133 -7.51 -14.85 8.05
CA VAL A 133 -8.73 -14.75 8.87
C VAL A 133 -9.95 -14.55 7.98
N GLU A 134 -11.07 -15.15 8.35
CA GLU A 134 -12.33 -14.97 7.63
C GLU A 134 -13.00 -13.65 8.01
N ILE A 135 -13.58 -12.96 7.02
CA ILE A 135 -14.41 -11.77 7.20
C ILE A 135 -15.88 -12.19 7.15
N PRO A 136 -16.60 -12.17 8.28
CA PRO A 136 -18.03 -12.42 8.32
C PRO A 136 -18.81 -11.32 7.59
N GLU A 137 -19.97 -11.68 7.05
CA GLU A 137 -20.85 -10.76 6.32
C GLU A 137 -21.29 -9.55 7.15
N PHE A 138 -21.60 -9.74 8.44
CA PHE A 138 -22.01 -8.64 9.32
C PHE A 138 -20.94 -7.54 9.47
N VAL A 139 -19.66 -7.87 9.30
CA VAL A 139 -18.55 -6.90 9.34
C VAL A 139 -18.58 -5.99 8.13
N LEU A 140 -18.87 -6.57 6.95
CA LEU A 140 -18.99 -5.83 5.69
C LEU A 140 -20.21 -4.88 5.70
N ASN A 141 -21.28 -5.25 6.39
CA ASN A 141 -22.50 -4.43 6.52
C ASN A 141 -22.40 -3.29 7.54
N LYS A 142 -21.27 -3.12 8.24
CA LYS A 142 -21.15 -2.05 9.24
C LYS A 142 -21.17 -0.66 8.59
N LYS A 143 -22.17 0.14 8.97
CA LYS A 143 -22.48 1.46 8.39
C LYS A 143 -21.36 2.52 8.47
N ASN A 144 -20.38 2.37 9.35
CA ASN A 144 -19.30 3.36 9.49
C ASN A 144 -17.92 2.80 9.16
N LEU A 145 -17.82 1.49 8.89
CA LEU A 145 -16.53 0.84 8.73
C LEU A 145 -15.96 1.14 7.35
N LYS A 146 -14.82 1.84 7.33
CA LYS A 146 -14.14 2.31 6.11
C LYS A 146 -12.90 1.51 5.80
N HIS A 147 -12.19 1.02 6.82
CA HIS A 147 -10.88 0.42 6.64
C HIS A 147 -10.75 -0.89 7.40
N LEU A 148 -10.38 -1.94 6.67
CA LEU A 148 -10.02 -3.24 7.21
C LEU A 148 -8.53 -3.49 6.97
N HIS A 149 -7.79 -3.74 8.04
CA HIS A 149 -6.37 -4.03 7.99
C HIS A 149 -6.05 -5.37 8.66
N PHE A 150 -5.57 -6.32 7.87
CA PHE A 150 -5.08 -7.63 8.28
C PHE A 150 -3.60 -7.74 7.90
N GLU A 151 -2.75 -8.11 8.86
CA GLU A 151 -1.30 -8.31 8.63
C GLU A 151 -1.02 -9.64 7.91
N GLY A 152 -1.69 -10.72 8.31
CA GLY A 152 -1.59 -12.06 7.71
C GLY A 152 -2.60 -12.30 6.59
N GLY A 153 -3.45 -11.30 6.31
CA GLY A 153 -4.46 -11.33 5.27
C GLY A 153 -5.81 -11.93 5.68
N ALA A 154 -6.78 -11.86 4.80
CA ALA A 154 -8.14 -12.31 5.07
C ALA A 154 -8.87 -12.85 3.83
N ARG A 155 -9.99 -13.54 4.04
CA ARG A 155 -10.91 -14.00 2.98
C ARG A 155 -12.35 -13.64 3.28
N PHE A 156 -13.19 -13.61 2.25
CA PHE A 156 -14.63 -13.55 2.45
C PHE A 156 -15.19 -14.88 2.97
N SER A 157 -16.20 -14.79 3.82
CA SER A 157 -16.98 -15.94 4.27
C SER A 157 -17.93 -16.43 3.18
N GLU A 158 -18.31 -17.71 3.25
CA GLU A 158 -19.33 -18.31 2.38
C GLU A 158 -20.66 -17.54 2.43
N SER A 159 -21.03 -17.05 3.62
CA SER A 159 -22.20 -16.18 3.80
C SER A 159 -22.15 -14.89 2.95
N SER A 160 -20.96 -14.31 2.79
CA SER A 160 -20.75 -13.11 1.97
C SER A 160 -20.89 -13.45 0.49
N HIS A 161 -20.38 -14.61 0.05
CA HIS A 161 -20.53 -15.08 -1.33
C HIS A 161 -21.99 -15.33 -1.70
N LEU A 162 -22.76 -15.97 -0.80
CA LEU A 162 -24.19 -16.20 -0.98
C LEU A 162 -24.97 -14.89 -1.07
N LYS A 163 -24.72 -13.95 -0.15
CA LYS A 163 -25.35 -12.62 -0.17
C LYS A 163 -25.06 -11.86 -1.46
N ALA A 164 -23.79 -11.79 -1.88
CA ALA A 164 -23.42 -11.10 -3.11
C ALA A 164 -24.03 -11.71 -4.39
N THR A 165 -24.47 -12.97 -4.33
CA THR A 165 -25.07 -13.67 -5.49
C THR A 165 -26.59 -13.65 -5.48
N MET A 166 -27.20 -13.81 -4.31
CA MET A 166 -28.65 -14.01 -4.17
C MET A 166 -29.41 -12.74 -3.77
N ASP A 167 -28.73 -11.75 -3.18
CA ASP A 167 -29.36 -10.55 -2.65
C ASP A 167 -28.89 -9.31 -3.42
N GLY A 168 -29.69 -8.89 -4.42
CA GLY A 168 -29.39 -7.69 -5.22
C GLY A 168 -29.36 -6.39 -4.42
N SER A 169 -29.84 -6.39 -3.18
CA SER A 169 -29.77 -5.23 -2.27
C SER A 169 -28.50 -5.20 -1.42
N PHE A 170 -27.69 -6.26 -1.44
CA PHE A 170 -26.46 -6.35 -0.67
C PHE A 170 -25.42 -5.33 -1.15
N GLN A 171 -25.09 -4.38 -0.29
CA GLN A 171 -24.19 -3.26 -0.59
C GLN A 171 -23.27 -2.94 0.59
N ILE A 172 -21.97 -2.90 0.31
CA ILE A 172 -20.87 -2.60 1.23
C ILE A 172 -20.48 -1.13 1.04
N ASN A 173 -21.43 -0.23 1.34
CA ASN A 173 -21.36 1.18 0.92
C ASN A 173 -20.25 2.00 1.59
N ASN A 174 -19.73 1.57 2.74
CA ASN A 174 -18.83 2.43 3.53
C ASN A 174 -17.36 2.03 3.39
N LEU A 175 -17.09 0.81 2.92
CA LEU A 175 -15.75 0.27 2.89
C LEU A 175 -14.93 0.93 1.79
N GLN A 176 -13.79 1.51 2.18
CA GLN A 176 -12.88 2.26 1.31
C GLN A 176 -11.56 1.55 1.08
N SER A 177 -11.09 0.71 2.03
CA SER A 177 -9.87 -0.08 1.84
C SER A 177 -9.83 -1.41 2.56
N ILE A 178 -9.17 -2.38 1.92
CA ILE A 178 -8.78 -3.68 2.51
C ILE A 178 -7.27 -3.87 2.32
N SER A 179 -6.53 -4.22 3.39
CA SER A 179 -5.06 -4.25 3.36
C SER A 179 -4.43 -5.47 2.70
N LEU A 180 -5.01 -6.67 2.82
CA LEU A 180 -4.56 -7.92 2.19
C LEU A 180 -5.73 -8.91 2.16
N LEU A 181 -6.27 -9.16 0.97
CA LEU A 181 -7.34 -10.11 0.70
C LEU A 181 -6.80 -11.30 -0.11
N PHE A 182 -7.05 -12.53 0.33
CA PHE A 182 -6.79 -13.72 -0.47
C PHE A 182 -7.93 -13.92 -1.46
N ILE A 183 -7.58 -14.07 -2.72
CA ILE A 183 -8.52 -14.38 -3.80
C ILE A 183 -8.45 -15.87 -4.07
N HIS A 184 -9.57 -16.55 -3.84
CA HIS A 184 -9.67 -18.00 -3.99
C HIS A 184 -10.46 -18.39 -5.24
N ASN A 185 -11.47 -17.59 -5.61
CA ASN A 185 -12.33 -17.86 -6.77
C ASN A 185 -13.07 -16.59 -7.24
N GLU A 186 -13.92 -16.75 -8.27
CA GLU A 186 -14.69 -15.66 -8.87
C GLU A 186 -15.76 -15.04 -7.95
N MET A 187 -16.18 -15.73 -6.88
CA MET A 187 -17.17 -15.21 -5.94
C MET A 187 -16.61 -14.03 -5.14
N ASP A 188 -15.29 -13.99 -4.92
CA ASP A 188 -14.64 -12.84 -4.31
C ASP A 188 -14.79 -11.58 -5.17
N ALA A 189 -14.86 -11.72 -6.51
CA ALA A 189 -15.10 -10.60 -7.41
C ALA A 189 -16.53 -10.04 -7.24
N LYS A 190 -17.52 -10.91 -7.04
CA LYS A 190 -18.92 -10.52 -6.79
C LYS A 190 -19.02 -9.71 -5.49
N VAL A 191 -18.39 -10.17 -4.41
CA VAL A 191 -18.38 -9.46 -3.12
C VAL A 191 -17.70 -8.09 -3.26
N LEU A 192 -16.57 -8.00 -3.96
CA LEU A 192 -15.92 -6.71 -4.24
C LEU A 192 -16.79 -5.79 -5.12
N GLY A 193 -17.59 -6.36 -6.02
CA GLY A 193 -18.57 -5.65 -6.83
C GLY A 193 -19.66 -4.96 -5.99
N CYS A 194 -20.02 -5.55 -4.85
CA CYS A 194 -20.94 -4.95 -3.88
C CYS A 194 -20.32 -3.79 -3.06
N ALA A 195 -19.04 -3.46 -3.24
CA ALA A 195 -18.35 -2.40 -2.50
C ALA A 195 -18.05 -1.17 -3.40
N PRO A 196 -19.05 -0.32 -3.72
CA PRO A 196 -18.92 0.75 -4.70
C PRO A 196 -17.94 1.86 -4.27
N ASN A 197 -17.65 1.98 -2.98
CA ASN A 197 -16.74 2.98 -2.41
C ASN A 197 -15.33 2.44 -2.12
N LEU A 198 -15.06 1.17 -2.45
CA LEU A 198 -13.75 0.58 -2.26
C LEU A 198 -12.77 1.20 -3.26
N ARG A 199 -11.75 1.91 -2.75
CA ARG A 199 -10.72 2.57 -3.58
C ARG A 199 -9.37 1.90 -3.51
N LYS A 200 -9.06 1.21 -2.41
CA LYS A 200 -7.73 0.63 -2.17
C LYS A 200 -7.84 -0.85 -1.80
N LEU A 201 -7.18 -1.69 -2.58
CA LEU A 201 -7.13 -3.13 -2.34
C LEU A 201 -5.69 -3.61 -2.46
N LYS A 202 -5.22 -4.40 -1.50
CA LYS A 202 -4.16 -5.36 -1.79
C LYS A 202 -4.74 -6.76 -1.75
N CYS A 203 -4.30 -7.59 -2.68
CA CYS A 203 -4.75 -8.96 -2.76
C CYS A 203 -3.62 -9.92 -3.12
N LYS A 204 -3.83 -11.19 -2.79
CA LYS A 204 -2.96 -12.30 -3.13
C LYS A 204 -3.81 -13.41 -3.74
N PHE A 205 -3.45 -13.87 -4.92
CA PHE A 205 -4.10 -15.02 -5.53
C PHE A 205 -3.63 -16.31 -4.82
N ALA A 206 -4.57 -17.07 -4.27
CA ALA A 206 -4.31 -18.38 -3.67
C ALA A 206 -4.27 -19.48 -4.74
N SER A 207 -5.01 -19.31 -5.82
CA SER A 207 -5.11 -20.23 -6.95
C SER A 207 -5.17 -19.44 -8.27
N GLN A 208 -4.99 -20.13 -9.39
CA GLN A 208 -5.22 -19.55 -10.72
C GLN A 208 -6.73 -19.59 -11.02
N CYS A 209 -7.37 -18.42 -10.98
CA CYS A 209 -8.78 -18.27 -11.33
C CYS A 209 -9.01 -17.03 -12.20
N PRO A 210 -9.93 -17.08 -13.19
CA PRO A 210 -10.34 -15.88 -13.91
C PRO A 210 -10.93 -14.87 -12.92
N PHE A 211 -10.37 -13.65 -12.90
CA PHE A 211 -10.79 -12.64 -11.96
C PHE A 211 -10.93 -11.27 -12.63
N GLN A 212 -12.10 -10.65 -12.45
CA GLN A 212 -12.39 -9.31 -12.92
C GLN A 212 -12.45 -8.37 -11.72
N PHE A 213 -11.52 -7.42 -11.67
CA PHE A 213 -11.54 -6.39 -10.64
C PHE A 213 -12.63 -5.35 -10.93
N PRO A 214 -13.27 -4.80 -9.89
CA PRO A 214 -14.29 -3.80 -10.09
C PRO A 214 -13.68 -2.42 -10.38
N ASN A 215 -14.34 -1.64 -11.23
CA ASN A 215 -13.76 -0.43 -11.86
C ASN A 215 -13.54 0.75 -10.91
N GLN A 216 -14.11 0.72 -9.70
CA GLN A 216 -14.00 1.81 -8.73
C GLN A 216 -12.65 1.89 -8.01
N LEU A 217 -11.76 0.92 -8.20
CA LEU A 217 -10.45 0.88 -7.54
C LEU A 217 -9.50 1.95 -8.10
N GLU A 218 -8.85 2.68 -7.20
CA GLU A 218 -7.83 3.69 -7.53
C GLU A 218 -6.41 3.22 -7.19
N SER A 219 -6.26 2.31 -6.22
CA SER A 219 -4.99 1.72 -5.85
C SER A 219 -5.13 0.21 -5.68
N LEU A 220 -4.34 -0.54 -6.45
CA LEU A 220 -4.35 -1.99 -6.45
C LEU A 220 -2.93 -2.53 -6.24
N ASN A 221 -2.79 -3.48 -5.33
CA ASN A 221 -1.56 -4.25 -5.15
C ASN A 221 -1.90 -5.73 -5.29
N ILE A 222 -1.26 -6.42 -6.23
CA ILE A 222 -1.53 -7.82 -6.53
C ILE A 222 -0.27 -8.62 -6.27
N SER A 223 -0.39 -9.69 -5.48
CA SER A 223 0.66 -10.69 -5.29
C SER A 223 0.30 -11.99 -5.99
N PHE A 224 1.29 -12.70 -6.53
CA PHE A 224 1.12 -13.99 -7.21
C PHE A 224 0.28 -13.90 -8.49
N MET A 225 0.51 -12.83 -9.26
CA MET A 225 -0.21 -12.59 -10.50
C MET A 225 0.41 -13.40 -11.65
N ARG A 226 -0.38 -14.28 -12.26
CA ARG A 226 -0.07 -14.91 -13.56
C ARG A 226 -1.05 -14.38 -14.61
N ASP A 227 -1.24 -15.10 -15.72
CA ASP A 227 -2.21 -14.79 -16.78
C ASP A 227 -3.69 -14.94 -16.37
N SER A 228 -4.00 -14.98 -15.07
CA SER A 228 -5.34 -15.26 -14.54
C SER A 228 -6.28 -14.04 -14.55
N CYS A 229 -5.74 -12.82 -14.60
CA CYS A 229 -6.54 -11.61 -14.59
C CYS A 229 -6.87 -11.18 -16.02
N ARG A 230 -8.16 -10.93 -16.31
CA ARG A 230 -8.61 -10.52 -17.65
C ARG A 230 -8.31 -9.05 -17.90
N ASP A 231 -8.84 -8.15 -17.08
CA ASP A 231 -8.63 -6.69 -17.22
C ASP A 231 -8.26 -6.00 -15.91
N PHE A 232 -7.66 -4.82 -16.02
CA PHE A 232 -7.38 -3.92 -14.90
C PHE A 232 -8.44 -2.81 -14.80
N PRO A 233 -8.79 -2.34 -13.59
CA PRO A 233 -9.71 -1.23 -13.40
C PRO A 233 -9.22 0.06 -14.06
N LEU A 234 -10.07 0.72 -14.84
CA LEU A 234 -9.69 1.91 -15.62
C LEU A 234 -9.43 3.16 -14.76
N ASN A 235 -9.95 3.19 -13.52
CA ASN A 235 -9.73 4.31 -12.58
C ASN A 235 -8.44 4.16 -11.76
N LEU A 236 -7.61 3.14 -12.03
CA LEU A 236 -6.36 2.95 -11.32
C LEU A 236 -5.42 4.13 -11.50
N LYS A 237 -5.01 4.70 -10.37
CA LYS A 237 -3.91 5.66 -10.25
C LYS A 237 -2.62 5.00 -9.81
N LYS A 238 -2.72 3.89 -9.08
CA LYS A 238 -1.58 3.16 -8.56
C LYS A 238 -1.74 1.65 -8.73
N LEU A 239 -0.77 1.03 -9.38
CA LEU A 239 -0.65 -0.40 -9.49
C LEU A 239 0.68 -0.87 -8.87
N THR A 240 0.61 -1.95 -8.11
CA THR A 240 1.79 -2.68 -7.64
C THR A 240 1.62 -4.15 -7.92
N LEU A 241 2.55 -4.75 -8.66
CA LEU A 241 2.58 -6.19 -8.89
C LEU A 241 3.76 -6.78 -8.12
N LEU A 242 3.51 -7.86 -7.41
CA LEU A 242 4.47 -8.60 -6.60
C LEU A 242 4.41 -10.09 -6.98
N LYS A 243 5.54 -10.78 -7.08
CA LYS A 243 5.55 -12.24 -7.34
C LYS A 243 4.77 -12.57 -8.61
N PHE A 244 5.02 -11.82 -9.68
CA PHE A 244 4.29 -11.96 -10.93
C PHE A 244 5.09 -12.72 -11.99
N ASP A 245 4.37 -13.38 -12.89
CA ASP A 245 4.92 -13.96 -14.10
C ASP A 245 3.96 -13.64 -15.25
N LEU A 246 4.30 -12.63 -16.05
CA LEU A 246 3.39 -12.03 -17.04
C LEU A 246 4.01 -12.03 -18.43
N SER A 247 3.13 -12.12 -19.44
CA SER A 247 3.47 -11.78 -20.81
C SER A 247 3.53 -10.26 -21.03
N TRP A 248 4.18 -9.88 -22.12
CA TRP A 248 4.32 -8.50 -22.55
C TRP A 248 2.97 -7.84 -22.84
N GLU A 249 2.04 -8.57 -23.45
CA GLU A 249 0.68 -8.10 -23.72
C GLU A 249 -0.02 -7.58 -22.45
N LYS A 250 0.23 -8.19 -21.30
CA LYS A 250 -0.36 -7.74 -20.04
C LYS A 250 0.21 -6.40 -19.56
N ILE A 251 1.47 -6.11 -19.86
CA ILE A 251 2.09 -4.81 -19.56
C ILE A 251 1.55 -3.74 -20.49
N ARG A 252 1.32 -4.03 -21.77
CA ARG A 252 0.68 -3.09 -22.70
C ARG A 252 -0.69 -2.65 -22.21
N MET A 253 -1.49 -3.61 -21.72
CA MET A 253 -2.77 -3.30 -21.09
C MET A 253 -2.63 -2.35 -19.89
N ILE A 254 -1.57 -2.50 -19.08
CA ILE A 254 -1.27 -1.59 -17.96
C ILE A 254 -0.84 -0.22 -18.49
N GLY A 255 -0.02 -0.18 -19.55
CA GLY A 255 0.43 1.04 -20.20
C GLY A 255 -0.71 1.89 -20.73
N ARG A 256 -1.77 1.26 -21.23
CA ARG A 256 -2.97 1.94 -21.75
C ARG A 256 -3.93 2.42 -20.66
N LEU A 257 -3.63 2.23 -19.38
CA LEU A 257 -4.49 2.70 -18.29
C LEU A 257 -4.53 4.24 -18.23
N PRO A 258 -5.71 4.87 -18.35
CA PRO A 258 -5.82 6.30 -18.63
C PRO A 258 -5.45 7.20 -17.44
N ASN A 259 -5.39 6.64 -16.23
CA ASN A 259 -5.17 7.38 -14.99
C ASN A 259 -3.95 6.90 -14.20
N LEU A 260 -3.17 5.97 -14.73
CA LEU A 260 -2.07 5.35 -13.98
C LEU A 260 -0.91 6.33 -13.79
N GLU A 261 -0.65 6.69 -12.53
CA GLU A 261 0.43 7.61 -12.15
C GLU A 261 1.60 6.88 -11.48
N VAL A 262 1.35 5.73 -10.86
CA VAL A 262 2.34 4.97 -10.10
C VAL A 262 2.30 3.51 -10.51
N LEU A 263 3.40 3.01 -11.07
CA LEU A 263 3.61 1.60 -11.35
C LEU A 263 4.79 1.07 -10.54
N LYS A 264 4.58 -0.06 -9.86
CA LYS A 264 5.62 -0.78 -9.13
C LYS A 264 5.60 -2.24 -9.52
N LEU A 265 6.72 -2.76 -9.96
CA LEU A 265 6.91 -4.16 -10.31
C LEU A 265 7.97 -4.74 -9.41
N ARG A 266 7.63 -5.81 -8.68
CA ARG A 266 8.46 -6.37 -7.62
C ARG A 266 8.53 -7.89 -7.71
N ASP A 267 9.72 -8.45 -7.53
CA ASP A 267 9.95 -9.89 -7.41
C ASP A 267 9.20 -10.66 -8.49
N GLY A 268 9.50 -10.41 -9.77
CA GLY A 268 8.69 -10.94 -10.87
C GLY A 268 9.47 -11.14 -12.16
N SER A 269 8.86 -11.85 -13.10
CA SER A 269 9.46 -12.15 -14.39
C SER A 269 8.58 -11.80 -15.57
N PHE A 270 9.26 -11.52 -16.69
CA PHE A 270 8.65 -11.46 -18.02
C PHE A 270 9.07 -12.66 -18.85
N LYS A 271 8.15 -13.13 -19.71
CA LYS A 271 8.38 -14.29 -20.58
C LYS A 271 9.21 -13.91 -21.81
N GLU A 272 9.11 -12.67 -22.24
CA GLU A 272 9.69 -12.14 -23.47
C GLU A 272 11.06 -11.49 -23.24
N LYS A 273 11.88 -11.45 -24.29
CA LYS A 273 13.26 -10.93 -24.30
C LYS A 273 13.36 -9.40 -24.29
N GLN A 274 12.37 -8.74 -24.87
CA GLN A 274 12.38 -7.31 -25.14
C GLN A 274 11.19 -6.64 -24.47
N TRP A 275 11.46 -5.50 -23.82
CA TRP A 275 10.47 -4.56 -23.33
C TRP A 275 10.46 -3.37 -24.28
N ASP A 276 9.50 -3.38 -25.20
CA ASP A 276 9.27 -2.32 -26.18
C ASP A 276 7.87 -1.73 -26.00
N THR A 277 7.81 -0.43 -25.72
CA THR A 277 6.55 0.30 -25.57
C THR A 277 5.98 0.72 -26.92
N GLU A 278 4.65 0.79 -27.01
CA GLU A 278 3.94 1.36 -28.16
C GLU A 278 3.50 2.80 -27.89
N GLU A 279 3.29 3.55 -28.98
CA GLU A 279 2.84 4.94 -28.91
C GLU A 279 1.54 5.06 -28.09
N GLY A 280 1.55 5.98 -27.12
CA GLY A 280 0.39 6.25 -26.26
C GLY A 280 0.30 5.39 -25.00
N GLU A 281 1.29 4.54 -24.70
CA GLU A 281 1.41 3.87 -23.40
C GLU A 281 1.91 4.84 -22.31
N PHE A 282 1.62 4.54 -21.04
CA PHE A 282 2.10 5.21 -19.82
C PHE A 282 2.00 6.75 -19.76
N GLN A 283 1.04 7.35 -20.45
CA GLN A 283 0.91 8.81 -20.65
C GLN A 283 0.72 9.67 -19.39
N LYS A 284 0.29 9.07 -18.27
CA LYS A 284 0.17 9.76 -16.97
C LYS A 284 1.16 9.25 -15.92
N LEU A 285 2.05 8.33 -16.27
CA LEU A 285 2.96 7.70 -15.32
C LEU A 285 3.97 8.72 -14.82
N LYS A 286 4.01 8.93 -13.50
CA LYS A 286 4.94 9.85 -12.81
C LYS A 286 6.01 9.08 -12.04
N PHE A 287 5.66 7.91 -11.52
CA PHE A 287 6.57 7.09 -10.75
C PHE A 287 6.62 5.67 -11.30
N PHE A 288 7.83 5.20 -11.57
CA PHE A 288 8.07 3.85 -12.02
C PHE A 288 9.15 3.16 -11.18
N GLU A 289 8.81 1.99 -10.63
CA GLU A 289 9.74 1.19 -9.83
C GLU A 289 9.85 -0.24 -10.36
N LEU A 290 11.09 -0.67 -10.59
CA LEU A 290 11.49 -2.05 -10.82
C LEU A 290 12.30 -2.53 -9.61
N ASN A 291 11.86 -3.61 -8.96
CA ASN A 291 12.56 -4.19 -7.82
C ASN A 291 12.67 -5.71 -7.97
N ASP A 292 13.88 -6.23 -8.15
CA ASP A 292 14.12 -7.67 -8.38
C ASP A 292 13.24 -8.21 -9.52
N VAL A 293 13.22 -7.48 -10.63
CA VAL A 293 12.49 -7.84 -11.85
C VAL A 293 13.44 -8.50 -12.83
N LYS A 294 13.06 -9.69 -13.30
CA LYS A 294 13.80 -10.51 -14.26
C LYS A 294 13.09 -10.45 -15.60
N ILE A 295 13.47 -9.51 -16.45
CA ILE A 295 12.98 -9.51 -17.83
C ILE A 295 13.59 -10.74 -18.53
N ALA A 296 12.76 -11.51 -19.21
CA ALA A 296 13.13 -12.71 -19.96
C ALA A 296 13.80 -13.79 -19.10
N SER A 297 13.00 -14.52 -18.31
CA SER A 297 13.52 -15.48 -17.34
C SER A 297 14.48 -16.52 -17.93
N GLN A 298 14.29 -16.90 -19.21
CA GLN A 298 15.15 -17.83 -19.96
C GLN A 298 16.40 -17.23 -20.61
N TYR A 299 16.58 -15.90 -20.63
CA TYR A 299 17.75 -15.25 -21.26
C TYR A 299 18.67 -14.61 -20.21
N LYS A 300 19.96 -14.52 -20.55
CA LYS A 300 20.99 -13.94 -19.68
C LYS A 300 20.82 -12.43 -19.51
N TYR A 301 20.40 -11.75 -20.57
CA TYR A 301 20.16 -10.31 -20.62
C TYR A 301 18.86 -10.03 -21.35
N ALA A 302 18.22 -8.96 -20.93
CA ALA A 302 17.03 -8.44 -21.57
C ALA A 302 17.22 -6.98 -21.94
N GLU A 303 16.53 -6.58 -22.99
CA GLU A 303 16.56 -5.23 -23.51
C GLU A 303 15.32 -4.48 -23.06
N TRP A 304 15.54 -3.25 -22.59
CA TRP A 304 14.49 -2.31 -22.23
C TRP A 304 14.70 -1.10 -23.12
N ASN A 305 13.86 -0.95 -24.15
CA ASN A 305 14.04 0.04 -25.23
C ASN A 305 12.77 0.90 -25.41
N PRO A 306 12.31 1.62 -24.38
CA PRO A 306 11.20 2.55 -24.51
C PRO A 306 11.58 3.75 -25.36
N THR A 307 10.59 4.45 -25.92
CA THR A 307 10.79 5.78 -26.48
C THR A 307 10.47 6.85 -25.42
N SER A 308 11.00 8.06 -25.58
CA SER A 308 10.70 9.18 -24.67
C SER A 308 9.22 9.58 -24.68
N TYR A 309 8.52 9.35 -25.80
CA TYR A 309 7.10 9.65 -25.99
C TYR A 309 6.17 8.75 -25.18
N ASP A 310 6.67 7.60 -24.72
CA ASP A 310 5.89 6.63 -23.95
C ASP A 310 5.82 7.01 -22.46
N TYR A 311 6.66 7.92 -21.98
CA TYR A 311 6.73 8.31 -20.57
C TYR A 311 6.77 9.83 -20.38
N PRO A 312 5.86 10.60 -20.98
CA PRO A 312 6.00 12.07 -21.08
C PRO A 312 5.92 12.79 -19.73
N LYS A 313 5.38 12.15 -18.69
CA LYS A 313 5.20 12.72 -17.33
C LYS A 313 6.05 12.04 -16.26
N LEU A 314 6.98 11.17 -16.65
CA LEU A 314 7.77 10.41 -15.70
C LEU A 314 8.69 11.35 -14.91
N ASP A 315 8.45 11.43 -13.61
CA ASP A 315 9.18 12.30 -12.68
C ASP A 315 10.25 11.52 -11.91
N ARG A 316 9.98 10.25 -11.58
CA ARG A 316 10.87 9.44 -10.74
C ARG A 316 10.96 7.98 -11.20
N LEU A 317 12.18 7.55 -11.49
CA LEU A 317 12.55 6.17 -11.81
C LEU A 317 13.35 5.54 -10.67
N VAL A 318 12.95 4.34 -10.26
CA VAL A 318 13.62 3.59 -9.17
C VAL A 318 13.92 2.16 -9.62
N LEU A 319 15.20 1.80 -9.65
CA LEU A 319 15.66 0.43 -9.90
C LEU A 319 16.30 -0.15 -8.64
N ARG A 320 15.88 -1.34 -8.25
CA ARG A 320 16.38 -2.07 -7.07
C ARG A 320 16.70 -3.51 -7.45
N ASN A 321 17.90 -3.98 -7.16
CA ASN A 321 18.28 -5.39 -7.34
C ASN A 321 17.99 -5.95 -8.76
N CYS A 322 18.00 -5.11 -9.79
CA CYS A 322 17.72 -5.49 -11.18
C CYS A 322 18.98 -6.05 -11.84
N SER A 323 19.43 -7.24 -11.44
CA SER A 323 20.71 -7.81 -11.87
C SER A 323 20.75 -8.29 -13.33
N ARG A 324 19.59 -8.51 -13.96
CA ARG A 324 19.46 -8.99 -15.35
C ARG A 324 19.21 -7.89 -16.38
N LEU A 325 18.96 -6.67 -15.91
CA LEU A 325 18.78 -5.52 -16.79
C LEU A 325 20.17 -4.99 -17.18
N ASN A 326 20.39 -4.78 -18.48
CA ASN A 326 21.71 -4.38 -18.97
C ASN A 326 22.02 -2.91 -18.67
N LYS A 327 21.15 -1.99 -19.09
CA LYS A 327 21.31 -0.54 -18.92
C LYS A 327 19.96 0.15 -18.80
N ILE A 328 19.97 1.39 -18.31
CA ILE A 328 18.85 2.30 -18.48
C ILE A 328 18.89 2.82 -19.93
N PRO A 329 17.77 2.78 -20.66
CA PRO A 329 17.70 3.29 -22.02
C PRO A 329 17.91 4.81 -22.06
N SER A 330 18.82 5.27 -22.92
CA SER A 330 19.20 6.69 -23.06
C SER A 330 18.04 7.56 -23.54
N SER A 331 17.05 6.97 -24.21
CA SER A 331 15.81 7.66 -24.59
C SER A 331 15.09 8.32 -23.41
N LEU A 332 15.24 7.79 -22.19
CA LEU A 332 14.67 8.40 -20.98
C LEU A 332 15.33 9.73 -20.62
N GLY A 333 16.54 10.01 -21.11
CA GLY A 333 17.21 11.30 -20.94
C GLY A 333 16.50 12.44 -21.63
N TYR A 334 15.75 12.18 -22.71
CA TYR A 334 14.94 13.20 -23.38
C TYR A 334 13.62 13.53 -22.66
N ILE A 335 13.33 12.91 -21.50
CA ILE A 335 12.14 13.20 -20.71
C ILE A 335 12.43 14.40 -19.80
N SER A 336 11.96 15.58 -20.19
CA SER A 336 12.16 16.83 -19.44
C SER A 336 11.52 16.86 -18.06
N THR A 337 10.55 15.98 -17.78
CA THR A 337 9.90 15.88 -16.48
C THR A 337 10.65 14.99 -15.48
N LEU A 338 11.66 14.24 -15.93
CA LEU A 338 12.39 13.30 -15.10
C LEU A 338 13.32 14.07 -14.15
N ARG A 339 13.03 14.02 -12.85
CA ARG A 339 13.78 14.74 -11.81
C ARG A 339 14.62 13.85 -10.93
N LYS A 340 14.35 12.55 -10.92
CA LYS A 340 15.04 11.62 -10.02
C LYS A 340 15.22 10.23 -10.59
N ILE A 341 16.47 9.76 -10.64
CA ILE A 341 16.81 8.35 -10.88
C ILE A 341 17.46 7.79 -9.60
N GLU A 342 16.93 6.66 -9.12
CA GLU A 342 17.52 5.97 -7.97
C GLU A 342 17.86 4.53 -8.31
N VAL A 343 19.11 4.14 -8.07
CA VAL A 343 19.67 2.83 -8.37
C VAL A 343 20.21 2.21 -7.08
N TYR A 344 19.67 1.06 -6.68
CA TYR A 344 20.06 0.35 -5.46
C TYR A 344 20.42 -1.11 -5.77
N GLY A 345 21.65 -1.53 -5.48
CA GLY A 345 22.04 -2.94 -5.59
C GLY A 345 21.96 -3.53 -7.02
N CYS A 346 22.06 -2.68 -8.04
CA CYS A 346 22.06 -3.05 -9.45
C CYS A 346 23.49 -3.20 -10.00
N ALA A 347 23.62 -3.72 -11.23
CA ALA A 347 24.90 -3.80 -11.95
C ALA A 347 25.48 -2.40 -12.24
N GLU A 348 26.81 -2.33 -12.35
CA GLU A 348 27.53 -1.07 -12.61
C GLU A 348 27.11 -0.41 -13.93
N SER A 349 26.74 -1.19 -14.95
CA SER A 349 26.21 -0.69 -16.23
C SER A 349 24.91 0.13 -16.08
N ILE A 350 24.05 -0.22 -15.12
CA ILE A 350 22.84 0.54 -14.80
C ILE A 350 23.21 1.85 -14.09
N ALA A 351 24.18 1.80 -13.18
CA ALA A 351 24.67 3.00 -12.51
C ALA A 351 25.32 3.97 -13.49
N LYS A 352 26.12 3.46 -14.44
CA LYS A 352 26.76 4.26 -15.49
C LYS A 352 25.74 4.93 -16.40
N SER A 353 24.76 4.18 -16.91
CA SER A 353 23.69 4.74 -17.76
C SER A 353 22.84 5.80 -17.04
N ALA A 354 22.62 5.67 -15.72
CA ALA A 354 21.95 6.72 -14.94
C ALA A 354 22.75 8.03 -14.90
N VAL A 355 24.09 7.95 -14.83
CA VAL A 355 24.99 9.12 -14.85
C VAL A 355 25.04 9.74 -16.24
N GLU A 356 25.16 8.92 -17.30
CA GLU A 356 25.15 9.38 -18.70
C GLU A 356 23.86 10.17 -19.00
N ILE A 357 22.69 9.67 -18.58
CA ILE A 357 21.40 10.36 -18.74
C ILE A 357 21.38 11.74 -18.04
N ARG A 358 22.01 11.85 -16.87
CA ARG A 358 22.09 13.13 -16.15
C ARG A 358 22.96 14.13 -16.89
N GLU A 359 24.09 13.68 -17.42
CA GLU A 359 25.00 14.53 -18.19
C GLU A 359 24.30 15.03 -19.46
N GLU A 360 23.60 14.16 -20.19
CA GLU A 360 22.77 14.53 -21.35
C GLU A 360 21.71 15.59 -21.01
N GLN A 361 21.00 15.46 -19.88
CA GLN A 361 20.01 16.45 -19.45
C GLN A 361 20.62 17.80 -19.05
N GLN A 362 21.82 17.79 -18.46
CA GLN A 362 22.55 19.01 -18.13
C GLN A 362 23.00 19.74 -19.40
N GLU A 363 23.49 19.02 -20.41
CA GLU A 363 23.84 19.59 -21.71
C GLU A 363 22.63 20.18 -22.44
N MET A 364 21.45 19.58 -22.27
CA MET A 364 20.17 20.08 -22.81
C MET A 364 19.57 21.25 -22.01
N GLY A 365 20.13 21.61 -20.85
CA GLY A 365 19.68 22.72 -20.01
C GLY A 365 18.39 22.44 -19.22
N TYR A 366 18.07 21.18 -18.92
CA TYR A 366 16.93 20.82 -18.08
C TYR A 366 17.20 21.10 -16.58
N GLU A 367 16.12 21.10 -15.76
CA GLU A 367 16.24 21.14 -14.30
C GLU A 367 17.19 20.03 -13.80
N GLU A 368 17.89 20.28 -12.69
CA GLU A 368 18.92 19.36 -12.20
C GLU A 368 18.34 17.95 -11.88
N LEU A 369 18.69 16.97 -12.72
CA LEU A 369 18.35 15.57 -12.49
C LEU A 369 19.14 15.00 -11.31
N LYS A 370 18.44 14.60 -10.25
CA LYS A 370 19.06 13.96 -9.08
C LYS A 370 19.26 12.47 -9.31
N VAL A 371 20.51 12.03 -9.36
CA VAL A 371 20.90 10.61 -9.43
C VAL A 371 21.36 10.13 -8.04
N ILE A 372 20.74 9.07 -7.54
CA ILE A 372 21.13 8.41 -6.28
C ILE A 372 21.56 6.97 -6.61
N ILE A 373 22.83 6.65 -6.35
CA ILE A 373 23.38 5.30 -6.54
C ILE A 373 23.81 4.76 -5.19
N SER A 374 23.43 3.51 -4.91
CA SER A 374 23.96 2.77 -3.76
C SER A 374 24.29 1.34 -4.18
N HIS A 375 25.51 0.94 -3.87
CA HIS A 375 25.98 -0.42 -4.08
C HIS A 375 25.74 -1.26 -2.82
N TRP A 376 25.74 -2.58 -2.97
CA TRP A 376 25.85 -3.48 -1.83
C TRP A 376 27.12 -3.08 -1.05
N ARG A 377 26.96 -2.57 0.18
CA ARG A 377 28.06 -2.64 1.13
C ARG A 377 28.13 -4.12 1.51
N HIS A 378 29.18 -4.80 1.06
CA HIS A 378 29.53 -6.09 1.63
C HIS A 378 29.74 -5.86 3.13
N TRP A 379 28.82 -6.39 3.96
CA TRP A 379 29.01 -6.52 5.40
C TRP A 379 29.47 -7.94 5.69
#